data_AF-A0A8J4XVE2-F1
#
_entry.id   AF-A0A8J4XVE2-F1
#
_cell.length_a   1.000
_cell.length_b   1.000
_cell.length_c   1.000
_cell.angle_alpha   90.00
_cell.angle_beta   90.00
_cell.angle_gamma   90.00
#
_symmetry.space_group_name_H-M   'P 1'
#
loop_
_entity.id
_entity.type
_entity.pdbx_description
1 polymer ?
#
loop_
_entity_poly.entity_id
_entity_poly.type
_entity_poly.pdbx_seq_one_letter_code
_entity_poly.pdbx_strand_id
1 'polypeptide(L)'
;MSSDTSVTSKPKLLDITWLCVRNSTDECQKIPEWTIFNQKVSTSIHPQSIVGYLPIIPAPAHEMDTIATVLMRCQAIVKFLGQDTVVVTFDEAVYCKAKELLWHNPEQFGNVTVRLGGFHIGMNYLKALGQHFKDSGLADILSESGVYTETTTNKIMEGKSWNRAVRAHKLLTEALWRQLWKAYQRWRVDNTTTDTVKAL
;
A
#
# COMPACT_ATOMS: atom_id res chain seq x y z
N MET A 1 -22.96 -24.68 -3.14
CA MET A 1 -21.97 -23.72 -3.67
C MET A 1 -20.60 -24.17 -3.23
N SER A 2 -19.86 -24.87 -4.10
CA SER A 2 -18.46 -25.22 -3.86
C SER A 2 -17.63 -23.98 -4.16
N SER A 3 -17.04 -23.36 -3.13
CA SER A 3 -16.04 -22.30 -3.34
C SER A 3 -14.81 -22.92 -3.98
N ASP A 4 -14.51 -22.53 -5.23
CA ASP A 4 -13.33 -23.00 -5.95
C ASP A 4 -12.06 -22.48 -5.25
N THR A 5 -11.45 -23.33 -4.42
CA THR A 5 -10.24 -23.02 -3.64
C THR A 5 -8.99 -22.84 -4.52
N SER A 6 -9.06 -23.21 -5.81
CA SER A 6 -7.93 -23.13 -6.74
C SER A 6 -7.53 -21.68 -7.08
N VAL A 7 -8.48 -20.75 -7.09
CA VAL A 7 -8.22 -19.33 -7.42
C VAL A 7 -7.39 -18.66 -6.32
N THR A 8 -7.59 -19.06 -5.06
CA THR A 8 -6.85 -18.50 -3.91
C THR A 8 -5.50 -19.16 -3.64
N SER A 9 -5.21 -20.34 -4.18
CA SER A 9 -3.96 -21.06 -3.87
C SER A 9 -2.75 -20.51 -4.63
N LYS A 10 -2.93 -20.11 -5.90
CA LYS A 10 -1.85 -19.60 -6.76
C LYS A 10 -1.25 -18.27 -6.27
N PRO A 11 -2.03 -17.23 -5.90
CA PRO A 11 -1.46 -15.98 -5.38
C PRO A 11 -0.73 -16.19 -4.05
N LYS A 12 -1.30 -16.99 -3.14
CA LYS A 12 -0.66 -17.32 -1.85
C LYS A 12 0.68 -18.04 -2.06
N LEU A 13 0.73 -18.97 -3.01
CA LEU A 13 1.97 -19.67 -3.36
C LEU A 13 3.03 -18.71 -3.90
N LEU A 14 2.63 -17.74 -4.74
CA LEU A 14 3.55 -16.70 -5.26
C LEU A 14 4.09 -15.82 -4.13
N ASP A 15 3.23 -15.40 -3.19
CA ASP A 15 3.63 -14.59 -2.03
C ASP A 15 4.61 -15.34 -1.12
N ILE A 16 4.33 -16.62 -0.83
CA ILE A 16 5.23 -17.49 -0.06
C ILE A 16 6.55 -17.69 -0.82
N THR A 17 6.47 -17.92 -2.13
CA THR A 17 7.67 -18.06 -2.98
C THR A 17 8.53 -16.81 -2.90
N TRP A 18 7.94 -15.63 -3.10
CA TRP A 18 8.63 -14.34 -2.98
C TRP A 18 9.30 -14.18 -1.61
N LEU A 19 8.57 -14.46 -0.53
CA LEU A 19 9.08 -14.35 0.83
C LEU A 19 10.28 -15.30 1.05
N CYS A 20 10.16 -16.56 0.65
CA CYS A 20 11.23 -17.55 0.81
C CYS A 20 12.47 -17.18 0.01
N VAL A 21 12.33 -16.85 -1.29
CA VAL A 21 13.50 -16.52 -2.12
C VAL A 21 14.15 -15.21 -1.67
N ARG A 22 13.36 -14.22 -1.25
CA ARG A 22 13.87 -12.91 -0.82
C ARG A 22 14.65 -13.00 0.50
N ASN A 23 14.27 -13.91 1.40
CA ASN A 23 14.94 -14.12 2.68
C ASN A 23 16.09 -15.13 2.62
N SER A 24 16.15 -15.96 1.57
CA SER A 24 17.22 -16.94 1.36
C SER A 24 18.45 -16.38 0.64
N THR A 25 18.41 -15.12 0.18
CA THR A 25 19.57 -14.48 -0.47
C THR A 25 20.57 -13.95 0.56
N ASP A 26 21.86 -14.03 0.20
CA ASP A 26 22.98 -13.46 0.95
C ASP A 26 22.88 -11.92 1.13
N GLU A 27 23.91 -11.31 1.70
CA GLU A 27 23.96 -9.88 2.08
C GLU A 27 23.52 -8.92 0.96
N CYS A 28 23.66 -9.31 -0.31
CA CYS A 28 23.18 -8.53 -1.46
C CYS A 28 21.79 -9.01 -1.94
N GLN A 29 20.76 -8.18 -1.74
CA GLN A 29 19.40 -8.46 -2.18
C GLN A 29 19.27 -8.38 -3.71
N LYS A 30 19.10 -9.54 -4.36
CA LYS A 30 18.87 -9.65 -5.82
C LYS A 30 17.39 -9.75 -6.20
N ILE A 31 16.53 -10.13 -5.25
CA ILE A 31 15.09 -10.26 -5.47
C ILE A 31 14.45 -8.88 -5.37
N PRO A 32 13.61 -8.47 -6.33
CA PRO A 32 12.97 -7.17 -6.29
C PRO A 32 11.81 -7.13 -5.28
N GLU A 33 11.42 -5.93 -4.84
CA GLU A 33 10.27 -5.74 -3.93
C GLU A 33 9.00 -6.40 -4.49
N TRP A 34 8.04 -6.68 -3.59
CA TRP A 34 6.83 -7.44 -3.90
C TRP A 34 6.12 -6.98 -5.18
N THR A 35 5.97 -5.67 -5.39
CA THR A 35 5.31 -5.11 -6.58
C THR A 35 6.05 -5.47 -7.87
N ILE A 36 7.38 -5.28 -7.90
CA ILE A 36 8.19 -5.54 -9.09
C ILE A 36 8.33 -7.05 -9.31
N PHE A 37 8.40 -7.84 -8.25
CA PHE A 37 8.35 -9.31 -8.36
C PHE A 37 7.07 -9.76 -9.05
N ASN A 38 5.91 -9.31 -8.55
CA ASN A 38 4.61 -9.64 -9.14
C ASN A 38 4.48 -9.16 -10.58
N GLN A 39 5.01 -7.98 -10.90
CA GLN A 39 5.05 -7.48 -12.28
C GLN A 39 5.88 -8.38 -13.19
N LYS A 40 7.04 -8.88 -12.74
CA LYS A 40 7.93 -9.74 -13.54
C LYS A 40 7.36 -11.14 -13.78
N VAL A 41 6.64 -11.70 -12.82
CA VAL A 41 6.02 -13.04 -12.94
C VAL A 41 4.63 -12.99 -13.57
N SER A 42 4.06 -11.79 -13.71
CA SER A 42 2.78 -11.60 -14.38
C SER A 42 2.90 -11.85 -15.87
N THR A 43 1.97 -12.62 -16.42
CA THR A 43 1.78 -12.78 -17.86
C THR A 43 0.81 -11.75 -18.44
N SER A 44 0.17 -10.94 -17.59
CA SER A 44 -0.82 -9.95 -17.99
C SER A 44 -0.12 -8.69 -18.49
N ILE A 45 -0.29 -8.40 -19.78
CA ILE A 45 0.13 -7.15 -20.40
C ILE A 45 -1.05 -6.19 -20.30
N HIS A 46 -0.88 -5.12 -19.52
CA HIS A 46 -1.87 -4.05 -19.41
C HIS A 46 -1.43 -2.84 -20.23
N PRO A 47 -2.36 -2.11 -20.88
CA PRO A 47 -2.02 -0.85 -21.52
C PRO A 47 -1.45 0.12 -20.47
N GLN A 48 -0.41 0.86 -20.86
CA GLN A 48 0.21 1.85 -20.00
C GLN A 48 -0.79 2.97 -19.71
N SER A 49 -1.00 3.29 -18.43
CA SER A 49 -1.83 4.41 -18.03
C SER A 49 -1.15 5.74 -18.41
N ILE A 50 -1.93 6.66 -18.96
CA ILE A 50 -1.50 8.04 -19.22
C ILE A 50 -2.01 8.92 -18.09
N VAL A 51 -1.09 9.66 -17.46
CA VAL A 51 -1.42 10.60 -16.39
C VAL A 51 -1.40 12.01 -16.97
N GLY A 52 -2.53 12.71 -16.88
CA GLY A 52 -2.66 14.11 -17.27
C GLY A 52 -2.98 14.98 -16.06
N TYR A 53 -2.34 16.15 -15.99
CA TYR A 53 -2.67 17.17 -14.99
C TYR A 53 -3.73 18.10 -15.56
N LEU A 54 -4.80 18.35 -14.79
CA LEU A 54 -5.83 19.31 -15.17
C LEU A 54 -5.47 20.72 -14.69
N PRO A 55 -5.94 21.77 -15.39
CA PRO A 55 -5.76 23.15 -14.94
C PRO A 55 -6.33 23.36 -13.53
N ILE A 56 -5.61 24.13 -12.73
CA ILE A 56 -6.02 24.52 -11.38
C ILE A 56 -7.30 25.34 -11.46
N ILE A 57 -8.26 25.05 -10.59
CA ILE A 57 -9.45 25.88 -10.39
C ILE A 57 -9.11 26.87 -9.27
N PRO A 58 -9.07 28.19 -9.56
CA PRO A 58 -8.73 29.21 -8.57
C PRO A 58 -9.93 29.53 -7.67
N ALA A 59 -10.48 28.52 -7.01
CA ALA A 59 -11.61 28.64 -6.08
C ALA A 59 -11.45 27.68 -4.89
N PRO A 60 -12.05 27.98 -3.72
CA PRO A 60 -11.94 27.11 -2.55
C PRO A 60 -12.53 25.72 -2.81
N ALA A 61 -11.74 24.68 -2.53
CA ALA A 61 -12.10 23.28 -2.80
C ALA A 61 -13.34 22.78 -2.03
N HIS A 62 -13.77 23.49 -0.98
CA HIS A 62 -14.91 23.13 -0.16
C HIS A 62 -16.22 23.80 -0.59
N GLU A 63 -16.21 24.66 -1.62
CA GLU A 63 -17.43 25.26 -2.16
C GLU A 63 -18.16 24.28 -3.08
N MET A 64 -19.50 24.25 -2.99
CA MET A 64 -20.33 23.35 -3.80
C MET A 64 -20.14 23.59 -5.30
N ASP A 65 -20.04 24.86 -5.72
CA ASP A 65 -19.84 25.24 -7.12
C ASP A 65 -18.47 24.77 -7.65
N THR A 66 -17.43 24.82 -6.82
CA THR A 66 -16.11 24.30 -7.15
C THR A 66 -16.17 22.79 -7.36
N ILE A 67 -16.82 22.07 -6.44
CA ILE A 67 -17.00 20.61 -6.53
C ILE A 67 -17.81 20.23 -7.77
N ALA A 68 -18.94 20.91 -8.02
CA ALA A 68 -19.76 20.69 -9.20
C ALA A 68 -18.96 20.93 -10.49
N THR A 69 -18.17 22.00 -10.54
CA THR A 69 -17.28 22.31 -11.67
C THR A 69 -16.26 21.21 -11.91
N VAL A 70 -15.63 20.68 -10.85
CA VAL A 70 -14.70 19.53 -10.95
C VAL A 70 -15.42 18.32 -11.57
N LEU A 71 -16.58 17.96 -11.04
CA LEU A 71 -17.33 16.78 -11.49
C LEU A 71 -17.77 16.90 -12.95
N MET A 72 -18.29 18.07 -13.35
CA MET A 72 -18.69 18.33 -14.74
C MET A 72 -17.48 18.30 -15.70
N ARG A 73 -16.32 18.83 -15.28
CA ARG A 73 -15.08 18.71 -16.07
C ARG A 73 -14.66 17.26 -16.23
N CYS A 74 -14.73 16.45 -15.17
CA CYS A 74 -14.45 15.03 -15.23
C CYS A 74 -15.42 14.28 -16.17
N GLN A 75 -16.72 14.61 -16.14
CA GLN A 75 -17.71 14.07 -17.09
C GLN A 75 -17.37 14.43 -18.54
N ALA A 76 -17.00 15.68 -18.82
CA ALA A 76 -16.60 16.13 -20.16
C ALA A 76 -15.37 15.37 -20.68
N ILE A 77 -14.38 15.13 -19.82
CA ILE A 77 -13.16 14.38 -20.17
C ILE A 77 -13.51 12.91 -20.46
N VAL A 78 -14.25 12.26 -19.58
CA VAL A 78 -14.68 10.86 -19.74
C VAL A 78 -15.48 10.68 -21.03
N LYS A 79 -16.40 11.61 -21.32
CA LYS A 79 -17.14 11.64 -22.60
C LYS A 79 -16.21 11.79 -23.81
N PHE A 80 -15.22 12.68 -23.75
CA PHE A 80 -14.22 12.86 -24.82
C PHE A 80 -13.37 11.60 -25.04
N LEU A 81 -13.07 10.86 -23.97
CA LEU A 81 -12.34 9.60 -24.00
C LEU A 81 -13.19 8.39 -24.41
N GLY A 82 -14.49 8.58 -24.69
CA GLY A 82 -15.40 7.48 -25.05
C GLY A 82 -15.68 6.53 -23.88
N GLN A 83 -15.64 7.03 -22.65
CA GLN A 83 -15.92 6.29 -21.43
C GLN A 83 -17.30 6.69 -20.87
N ASP A 84 -17.99 5.74 -20.23
CA ASP A 84 -19.35 5.98 -19.73
C ASP A 84 -19.39 6.46 -18.27
N THR A 85 -18.37 6.11 -17.49
CA THR A 85 -18.36 6.30 -16.02
C THR A 85 -17.21 7.18 -15.57
N VAL A 86 -17.50 8.02 -14.58
CA VAL A 86 -16.51 8.87 -13.92
C VAL A 86 -16.25 8.34 -12.53
N VAL A 87 -14.98 8.12 -12.18
CA VAL A 87 -14.57 7.82 -10.80
C VAL A 87 -13.72 8.98 -10.29
N VAL A 88 -14.20 9.68 -9.27
CA VAL A 88 -13.47 10.81 -8.65
C VAL A 88 -13.16 10.47 -7.21
N THR A 89 -11.94 10.78 -6.77
CA THR A 89 -11.51 10.52 -5.39
C THR A 89 -11.31 11.86 -4.68
N PHE A 90 -11.87 12.01 -3.48
CA PHE A 90 -11.80 13.25 -2.69
C PHE A 90 -11.36 12.95 -1.26
N ASP A 91 -10.66 13.89 -0.63
CA ASP A 91 -10.47 13.87 0.82
C ASP A 91 -11.82 13.98 1.56
N GLU A 92 -11.86 13.51 2.81
CA GLU A 92 -13.09 13.29 3.58
C GLU A 92 -14.07 14.47 3.57
N ALA A 93 -13.59 15.68 3.86
CA ALA A 93 -14.44 16.87 3.90
C ALA A 93 -15.09 17.19 2.54
N VAL A 94 -14.35 17.01 1.44
CA VAL A 94 -14.85 17.28 0.08
C VAL A 94 -15.70 16.11 -0.41
N TYR A 95 -15.36 14.88 -0.04
CA TYR A 95 -16.13 13.68 -0.34
C TYR A 95 -17.57 13.79 0.17
N CYS A 96 -17.76 14.22 1.43
CA CYS A 96 -19.10 14.38 2.01
C CYS A 96 -19.96 15.36 1.20
N LYS A 97 -19.39 16.51 0.81
CA LYS A 97 -20.07 17.51 -0.02
C LYS A 97 -20.36 17.02 -1.44
N ALA A 98 -19.40 16.31 -2.05
CA ALA A 98 -19.60 15.71 -3.36
C ALA A 98 -20.71 14.65 -3.34
N LYS A 99 -20.81 13.86 -2.25
CA LYS A 99 -21.89 12.90 -2.05
C LYS A 99 -23.25 13.58 -1.92
N GLU A 100 -23.34 14.67 -1.16
CA GLU A 100 -24.55 15.50 -1.05
C GLU A 100 -24.99 16.02 -2.42
N LEU A 101 -24.06 16.57 -3.21
CA LEU A 101 -24.35 17.04 -4.57
C LEU A 101 -24.89 15.93 -5.49
N LEU A 102 -24.26 14.74 -5.46
CA LEU A 102 -24.71 13.57 -6.24
C LEU A 102 -26.14 13.15 -5.85
N TRP A 103 -26.48 13.19 -4.56
CA TRP A 103 -27.81 12.82 -4.08
C TRP A 103 -28.88 13.84 -4.46
N HIS A 104 -28.54 15.13 -4.49
CA HIS A 104 -29.47 16.18 -4.92
C HIS A 104 -29.69 16.19 -6.43
N ASN A 105 -28.73 15.74 -7.23
CA ASN A 105 -28.78 15.81 -8.69
C ASN A 105 -28.51 14.45 -9.36
N PRO A 106 -29.33 13.41 -9.10
CA PRO A 106 -29.08 12.05 -9.60
C PRO A 106 -29.14 11.95 -11.12
N GLU A 107 -29.96 12.77 -11.79
CA GLU A 107 -30.03 12.79 -13.26
C GLU A 107 -28.74 13.35 -13.89
N GLN A 108 -28.14 14.36 -13.28
CA GLN A 108 -26.91 15.00 -13.79
C GLN A 108 -25.66 14.15 -13.50
N PHE A 109 -25.58 13.57 -12.30
CA PHE A 109 -24.39 12.87 -11.81
C PHE A 109 -24.55 11.35 -11.72
N GLY A 110 -25.55 10.77 -12.39
CA GLY A 110 -25.84 9.34 -12.34
C GLY A 110 -24.70 8.43 -12.82
N ASN A 111 -23.78 8.96 -13.64
CA ASN A 111 -22.59 8.24 -14.10
C ASN A 111 -21.32 8.55 -13.28
N VAL A 112 -21.44 9.33 -12.19
CA VAL A 112 -20.33 9.72 -11.33
C VAL A 112 -20.32 8.87 -10.06
N THR A 113 -19.19 8.21 -9.82
CA THR A 113 -18.90 7.53 -8.56
C THR A 113 -17.80 8.28 -7.82
N VAL A 114 -18.15 8.85 -6.66
CA VAL A 114 -17.17 9.46 -5.76
C VAL A 114 -16.63 8.43 -4.76
N ARG A 115 -15.31 8.46 -4.52
CA ARG A 115 -14.61 7.58 -3.58
C ARG A 115 -13.86 8.41 -2.54
N LEU A 116 -13.78 7.87 -1.32
CA LEU A 116 -12.99 8.47 -0.26
C LEU A 116 -11.50 8.29 -0.55
N GLY A 117 -10.74 9.37 -0.37
CA GLY A 117 -9.29 9.42 -0.54
C GLY A 117 -8.58 8.51 0.45
N GLY A 118 -7.74 7.61 -0.08
CA GLY A 118 -7.00 6.65 0.74
C GLY A 118 -5.77 7.23 1.45
N PHE A 119 -5.37 8.47 1.14
CA PHE A 119 -4.11 9.04 1.63
C PHE A 119 -4.12 9.24 3.14
N HIS A 120 -5.11 9.96 3.67
CA HIS A 120 -5.26 10.17 5.11
C HIS A 120 -5.54 8.88 5.87
N ILE A 121 -6.29 7.94 5.26
CA ILE A 121 -6.50 6.59 5.81
C ILE A 121 -5.15 5.88 5.97
N GLY A 122 -4.30 5.91 4.94
CA GLY A 122 -2.96 5.36 5.00
C GLY A 122 -2.09 6.02 6.07
N MET A 123 -2.11 7.35 6.18
CA MET A 123 -1.36 8.06 7.22
C MET A 123 -1.83 7.70 8.63
N ASN A 124 -3.14 7.60 8.84
CA ASN A 124 -3.70 7.18 10.13
C ASN A 124 -3.30 5.74 10.47
N TYR A 125 -3.28 4.85 9.48
CA TYR A 125 -2.81 3.47 9.65
C TYR A 125 -1.32 3.41 10.02
N LEU A 126 -0.46 4.19 9.36
CA LEU A 126 0.96 4.28 9.70
C LEU A 126 1.18 4.81 11.12
N LYS A 127 0.39 5.80 11.54
CA LYS A 127 0.41 6.31 12.92
C LYS A 127 -0.01 5.22 13.91
N ALA A 128 -1.07 4.47 13.61
CA ALA A 128 -1.53 3.38 14.45
C ALA A 128 -0.46 2.28 14.59
N LEU A 129 0.24 1.94 13.50
CA LEU A 129 1.39 1.03 13.55
C LEU A 129 2.51 1.56 14.45
N GLY A 130 2.90 2.83 14.29
CA GLY A 130 3.93 3.42 15.13
C GLY A 130 3.56 3.50 16.61
N GLN A 131 2.28 3.72 16.92
CA GLN A 131 1.76 3.64 18.30
C GLN A 131 1.73 2.21 18.84
N HIS A 132 1.37 1.23 18.00
CA HIS A 132 1.32 -0.18 18.38
C HIS A 132 2.71 -0.73 18.73
N PHE A 133 3.74 -0.31 17.99
CA PHE A 133 5.14 -0.68 18.22
C PHE A 133 5.91 0.37 19.03
N LYS A 134 5.21 1.22 19.77
CA LYS A 134 5.85 2.16 20.66
C LYS A 134 6.65 1.38 21.71
N ASP A 135 7.88 1.83 21.97
CA ASP A 135 8.79 1.25 22.95
C ASP A 135 9.18 -0.22 22.67
N SER A 136 8.94 -0.72 21.45
CA SER A 136 9.34 -2.07 21.03
C SER A 136 10.74 -2.13 20.41
N GLY A 137 11.50 -1.03 20.45
CA GLY A 137 12.82 -0.90 19.82
C GLY A 137 12.82 -0.61 18.32
N LEU A 138 11.66 -0.51 17.64
CA LEU A 138 11.65 -0.20 16.19
C LEU A 138 12.22 1.18 15.88
N ALA A 139 11.92 2.17 16.74
CA ALA A 139 12.47 3.52 16.61
C ALA A 139 13.99 3.48 16.74
N ASP A 140 14.50 2.79 17.77
CA ASP A 140 15.93 2.65 18.05
C ASP A 140 16.66 1.98 16.89
N ILE A 141 16.11 0.89 16.33
CA ILE A 141 16.67 0.23 15.14
C ILE A 141 16.77 1.22 13.97
N LEU A 142 15.74 2.02 13.71
CA LEU A 142 15.73 2.97 12.60
C LEU A 142 16.76 4.09 12.79
N SER A 143 16.96 4.58 14.02
CA SER A 143 17.93 5.63 14.33
C SER A 143 19.36 5.12 14.43
N GLU A 144 19.60 4.04 15.16
CA GLU A 144 20.94 3.51 15.44
C GLU A 144 21.56 2.82 14.23
N SER A 145 20.74 2.28 13.32
CA SER A 145 21.23 1.76 12.03
C SER A 145 21.73 2.85 11.08
N GLY A 146 21.50 4.14 11.39
CA GLY A 146 21.85 5.26 10.53
C GLY A 146 20.97 5.42 9.29
N VAL A 147 19.90 4.61 9.15
CA VAL A 147 18.95 4.72 8.03
C VAL A 147 18.15 6.03 8.11
N TYR A 148 17.79 6.45 9.34
CA TYR A 148 17.13 7.71 9.60
C TYR A 148 17.72 8.41 10.83
N THR A 149 17.61 9.73 10.89
CA THR A 149 17.89 10.47 12.12
C THR A 149 16.75 10.32 13.10
N GLU A 150 17.01 10.47 14.41
CA GLU A 150 15.99 10.41 15.48
C GLU A 150 14.77 11.31 15.17
N THR A 151 15.00 12.55 14.74
CA THR A 151 13.95 13.48 14.32
C THR A 151 13.08 12.94 13.17
N THR A 152 13.70 12.24 12.23
CA THR A 152 12.99 11.64 11.10
C THR A 152 12.22 10.39 11.52
N THR A 153 12.83 9.56 12.38
CA THR A 153 12.20 8.39 12.99
C THR A 153 10.94 8.78 13.75
N ASN A 154 10.98 9.84 14.58
CA ASN A 154 9.78 10.31 15.29
C ASN A 154 8.65 10.69 14.33
N LYS A 155 8.96 11.39 13.23
CA LYS A 155 7.96 11.72 12.19
C LYS A 155 7.41 10.47 11.47
N ILE A 156 8.23 9.44 11.31
CA ILE A 156 7.82 8.14 10.74
C ILE A 156 6.85 7.44 11.69
N MET A 157 7.20 7.33 12.97
CA MET A 157 6.38 6.67 13.99
C MET A 157 5.05 7.40 14.24
N GLU A 158 5.02 8.72 14.04
CA GLU A 158 3.78 9.51 14.10
C GLU A 158 2.93 9.45 12.81
N GLY A 159 3.37 8.73 11.76
CA GLY A 159 2.68 8.65 10.48
C GLY A 159 2.70 9.97 9.67
N LYS A 160 3.54 10.94 10.03
CA LYS A 160 3.59 12.28 9.42
C LYS A 160 4.52 12.39 8.20
N SER A 161 5.30 11.35 7.91
CA SER A 161 6.22 11.34 6.76
C SER A 161 5.92 10.17 5.83
N TRP A 162 4.85 10.27 5.03
CA TRP A 162 4.30 9.17 4.20
C TRP A 162 5.37 8.34 3.48
N ASN A 163 6.11 8.93 2.53
CA ASN A 163 7.08 8.20 1.71
C ASN A 163 8.18 7.54 2.55
N ARG A 164 8.65 8.23 3.61
CA ARG A 164 9.68 7.70 4.50
C ARG A 164 9.13 6.62 5.40
N ALA A 165 7.91 6.76 5.90
CA ALA A 165 7.26 5.79 6.77
C ALA A 165 6.97 4.49 6.03
N VAL A 166 6.46 4.56 4.79
CA VAL A 166 6.28 3.37 3.93
C VAL A 166 7.62 2.67 3.70
N ARG A 167 8.68 3.43 3.38
CA ARG A 167 10.02 2.86 3.19
C ARG A 167 10.57 2.23 4.46
N ALA A 168 10.46 2.92 5.60
CA ALA A 168 10.94 2.43 6.90
C ALA A 168 10.27 1.10 7.28
N HIS A 169 8.95 1.00 7.16
CA HIS A 169 8.22 -0.23 7.46
C HIS A 169 8.59 -1.37 6.51
N LYS A 170 8.82 -1.10 5.21
CA LYS A 170 9.34 -2.11 4.27
C LYS A 170 10.72 -2.61 4.68
N LEU A 171 11.63 -1.72 5.04
CA LEU A 171 12.99 -2.05 5.48
C LEU A 171 12.99 -2.86 6.78
N LEU A 172 12.22 -2.42 7.78
CA LEU A 172 12.05 -3.14 9.04
C LEU A 172 11.49 -4.53 8.81
N THR A 173 10.43 -4.64 8.00
CA THR A 173 9.83 -5.93 7.65
C THR A 173 10.87 -6.87 7.03
N GLU A 174 11.66 -6.41 6.06
CA GLU A 174 12.72 -7.23 5.46
C GLU A 174 13.81 -7.61 6.47
N ALA A 175 14.29 -6.65 7.27
CA ALA A 175 15.33 -6.90 8.26
C ALA A 175 14.90 -7.95 9.30
N LEU A 176 13.68 -7.81 9.84
CA LEU A 176 13.12 -8.74 10.81
C LEU A 176 12.89 -10.13 10.21
N TRP A 177 12.36 -10.22 8.98
CA TRP A 177 12.16 -11.51 8.30
C TRP A 177 13.48 -12.24 8.04
N ARG A 178 14.54 -11.53 7.66
CA ARG A 178 15.88 -12.13 7.48
C ARG A 178 16.42 -12.68 8.81
N GLN A 179 16.24 -11.97 9.91
CA GLN A 179 16.65 -12.46 11.24
C GLN A 179 15.82 -13.67 11.67
N LEU A 180 14.50 -13.62 11.46
CA LEU A 180 13.60 -14.74 11.74
C LEU A 180 13.97 -15.99 10.93
N TRP A 181 14.30 -15.82 9.65
CA TRP A 181 14.75 -16.91 8.78
C TRP A 181 16.05 -17.57 9.30
N LYS A 182 17.04 -16.75 9.70
CA LYS A 182 18.28 -17.26 10.33
C LYS A 182 18.00 -17.98 11.65
N ALA A 183 17.07 -17.49 12.45
CA ALA A 183 16.66 -18.15 13.69
C ALA A 183 15.99 -19.50 13.41
N TYR A 184 15.07 -19.54 12.44
CA TYR A 184 14.41 -20.76 12.00
C TYR A 184 15.40 -21.81 11.45
N GLN A 185 16.39 -21.39 10.66
CA GLN A 185 17.43 -22.30 10.14
C GLN A 185 18.24 -22.95 11.27
N ARG A 186 18.61 -22.18 12.30
CA ARG A 186 19.32 -22.69 13.50
C ARG A 186 18.45 -23.69 14.25
N TRP A 187 17.22 -23.29 14.60
CA TRP A 187 16.24 -24.16 15.24
C TRP A 187 16.07 -25.48 14.49
N ARG A 188 15.94 -25.41 13.16
CA ARG A 188 15.79 -26.61 12.33
C ARG A 188 16.97 -27.56 12.49
N VAL A 189 18.21 -27.06 12.46
CA VAL A 189 19.42 -27.89 12.63
C VAL A 189 19.41 -28.55 14.00
N ASP A 190 19.25 -27.77 15.07
CA ASP A 190 19.25 -28.26 16.45
C ASP A 190 18.18 -29.36 16.67
N ASN A 191 17.01 -29.20 16.06
CA ASN A 191 15.90 -30.14 16.18
C ASN A 191 15.95 -31.32 15.21
N THR A 192 16.68 -31.26 14.09
CA THR A 192 16.90 -32.45 13.23
C THR A 192 18.07 -33.31 13.70
N THR A 193 19.07 -32.74 14.38
CA THR A 193 20.15 -33.52 15.00
C THR A 193 19.66 -34.32 16.21
N THR A 194 18.62 -33.85 16.91
CA THR A 194 18.07 -34.54 18.10
C THR A 194 17.31 -35.83 17.76
N ASP A 195 16.68 -35.92 16.58
CA ASP A 195 15.94 -37.13 16.16
C ASP A 195 16.85 -38.23 15.59
N THR A 196 18.04 -37.87 15.10
CA THR A 196 19.04 -38.84 14.63
C THR A 196 19.84 -39.47 15.78
N VAL A 197 19.99 -38.78 16.91
CA VAL A 197 20.66 -39.32 18.11
C VAL A 197 19.73 -40.22 18.94
N LYS A 198 18.41 -40.16 18.75
CA LYS A 198 17.46 -41.10 19.38
C LYS A 198 17.25 -42.41 18.59
N ALA A 199 17.86 -42.52 17.42
CA ALA A 199 17.76 -43.69 16.53
C ALA A 199 19.07 -44.52 16.49
N LEU A 200 20.01 -44.26 17.40
CA LEU A 200 21.19 -45.07 17.71
C LEU A 200 21.13 -45.49 19.18
#